data_AF-A0A497A3Q8-F1
#
_entry.id   AF-A0A497A3Q8-F1
#
_cell.length_a   1.000
_cell.length_b   1.000
_cell.length_c   1.000
_cell.angle_alpha   90.00
_cell.angle_beta   90.00
_cell.angle_gamma   90.00
#
_symmetry.space_group_name_H-M   'P 1'
#
loop_
_entity.id
_entity.type
_entity.pdbx_description
1 polymer ?
#
loop_
_entity_poly.entity_id
_entity_poly.type
_entity_poly.pdbx_seq_one_letter_code
_entity_poly.pdbx_strand_id
1 'polypeptide(L)'
;MRPHLQFLSLETIERVVAEAYDLLADPGVQVHSDRALHLLAEHGAEVDFEAQVARIPADLARRAVETAPSSFHLYDADGQPVV
;
A
#
# COMPACT_ATOMS: atom_id res chain seq x y z
N MET A 1 -12.51 1.64 28.37
CA MET A 1 -12.20 2.72 27.41
C MET A 1 -10.70 2.73 27.16
N ARG A 2 -10.25 2.50 25.92
CA ARG A 2 -8.86 2.80 25.53
C ARG A 2 -8.86 4.21 24.91
N PRO A 3 -8.19 5.21 25.50
CA PRO A 3 -8.16 6.54 24.93
C PRO A 3 -7.43 6.50 23.58
N HIS A 4 -7.98 7.17 22.58
CA HIS A 4 -7.32 7.33 21.28
C HIS A 4 -6.34 8.50 21.39
N LEU A 5 -5.04 8.19 21.42
CA LEU A 5 -3.99 9.18 21.52
C LEU A 5 -3.52 9.55 20.11
N GLN A 6 -3.83 10.76 19.67
CA GLN A 6 -3.43 11.27 18.35
C GLN A 6 -2.42 12.41 18.52
N PHE A 7 -1.16 12.12 18.20
CA PHE A 7 -0.06 13.10 18.30
C PHE A 7 0.06 14.00 17.07
N LEU A 8 -0.27 13.48 15.89
CA LEU A 8 -0.17 14.20 14.64
C LEU A 8 -1.49 14.92 14.33
N SER A 9 -1.39 16.18 13.89
CA SER A 9 -2.55 16.89 13.36
C SER A 9 -3.04 16.20 12.08
N LEU A 10 -4.33 16.36 11.76
CA LEU A 10 -4.89 15.84 10.52
C LEU A 10 -4.13 16.35 9.29
N GLU A 11 -3.80 17.65 9.27
CA GLU A 11 -2.97 18.28 8.24
C GLU A 11 -1.59 17.60 8.09
N THR A 12 -0.96 17.21 9.20
CA THR A 12 0.33 16.50 9.16
C THR A 12 0.16 15.10 8.57
N ILE A 13 -0.91 14.40 8.93
CA ILE A 13 -1.22 13.06 8.38
C ILE A 13 -1.45 13.15 6.87
N GLU A 14 -2.29 14.10 6.44
CA GLU A 14 -2.59 14.32 5.02
C GLU A 14 -1.33 14.65 4.22
N ARG A 15 -0.44 15.49 4.75
CA ARG A 15 0.84 15.79 4.12
C ARG A 15 1.74 14.56 4.00
N VAL A 16 1.89 13.79 5.07
CA VAL A 16 2.72 12.56 5.04
C VAL A 16 2.19 11.56 4.01
N VAL A 17 0.87 11.39 3.93
CA VAL A 17 0.25 10.48 2.95
C VAL A 17 0.43 11.00 1.51
N ALA A 18 0.29 12.31 1.29
CA ALA A 18 0.55 12.91 -0.02
C ALA A 18 2.00 12.70 -0.47
N GLU A 19 2.97 12.99 0.40
CA GLU A 19 4.40 12.79 0.13
C GLU A 19 4.72 11.30 -0.10
N ALA A 20 4.06 10.38 0.61
CA ALA A 20 4.22 8.95 0.38
C ALA A 20 3.73 8.54 -1.02
N TYR A 21 2.62 9.10 -1.51
CA TYR A 21 2.18 8.87 -2.89
C TYR A 21 3.15 9.45 -3.92
N ASP A 22 3.72 10.63 -3.65
CA ASP A 22 4.72 11.22 -4.52
C ASP A 22 5.94 10.30 -4.63
N LEU A 23 6.43 9.74 -3.53
CA LEU A 23 7.54 8.77 -3.54
C LEU A 23 7.21 7.48 -4.29
N LEU A 24 5.97 7.00 -4.18
CA LEU A 24 5.49 5.83 -4.93
C LEU A 24 5.43 6.09 -6.44
N ALA A 25 5.16 7.33 -6.86
CA ALA A 25 5.14 7.71 -8.28
C ALA A 25 6.54 8.06 -8.81
N ASP A 26 7.37 8.75 -8.02
CA ASP A 26 8.74 9.14 -8.34
C ASP A 26 9.59 9.24 -7.05
N PRO A 27 10.62 8.39 -6.88
CA PRO A 27 11.23 7.53 -7.89
C PRO A 27 10.50 6.21 -8.18
N GLY A 28 9.52 5.83 -7.35
CA GLY A 28 8.93 4.50 -7.37
C GLY A 28 9.63 3.51 -6.42
N VAL A 29 9.29 2.23 -6.55
CA VAL A 29 9.76 1.17 -5.65
C VAL A 29 10.44 0.06 -6.45
N GLN A 30 11.61 -0.39 -5.99
CA GLN A 30 12.29 -1.53 -6.58
C GLN A 30 11.65 -2.85 -6.14
N VAL A 31 11.30 -3.70 -7.11
CA VAL A 31 10.62 -4.98 -6.90
C VAL A 31 11.37 -6.09 -7.64
N HIS A 32 12.10 -6.93 -6.91
CA HIS A 32 12.93 -8.00 -7.47
C HIS A 32 12.17 -9.26 -7.93
N SER A 33 10.86 -9.16 -8.11
CA SER A 33 10.01 -10.28 -8.53
C SER A 33 9.36 -9.93 -9.86
N ASP A 34 9.77 -10.62 -10.92
CA ASP A 34 9.24 -10.42 -12.27
C ASP A 34 7.71 -10.59 -12.30
N ARG A 35 7.20 -11.58 -11.57
CA ARG A 35 5.75 -11.79 -11.41
C ARG A 35 5.06 -10.58 -10.79
N ALA A 36 5.66 -9.96 -9.77
CA ALA A 36 5.07 -8.80 -9.11
C ALA A 36 5.16 -7.55 -10.00
N LEU A 37 6.25 -7.36 -10.73
CA LEU A 37 6.40 -6.29 -11.72
C LEU A 37 5.32 -6.38 -12.81
N HIS A 38 5.09 -7.58 -13.36
CA HIS A 38 4.02 -7.80 -14.34
C HIS A 38 2.63 -7.50 -13.76
N LEU A 39 2.33 -7.97 -12.54
CA LEU A 39 1.06 -7.68 -11.89
C LEU A 39 0.84 -6.17 -11.73
N LEU A 40 1.86 -5.42 -11.31
CA LEU A 40 1.78 -3.97 -11.16
C LEU A 40 1.54 -3.28 -12.51
N ALA A 41 2.26 -3.69 -13.56
CA ALA A 41 2.08 -3.16 -14.91
C ALA A 41 0.67 -3.43 -15.47
N GLU A 42 0.15 -4.65 -15.30
CA GLU A 42 -1.20 -5.05 -15.72
C GLU A 42 -2.30 -4.22 -15.04
N HIS A 43 -2.04 -3.69 -13.86
CA HIS A 43 -2.97 -2.86 -13.09
C HIS A 43 -2.69 -1.35 -13.19
N GLY A 44 -1.80 -0.92 -14.09
CA GLY A 44 -1.61 0.48 -14.45
C GLY A 44 -0.45 1.19 -13.74
N ALA A 45 0.46 0.47 -13.10
CA ALA A 45 1.75 1.03 -12.70
C ALA A 45 2.67 1.16 -13.93
N GLU A 46 3.51 2.19 -13.95
CA GLU A 46 4.59 2.30 -14.93
C GLU A 46 5.79 1.51 -14.41
N VAL A 47 6.30 0.56 -15.20
CA VAL A 47 7.34 -0.37 -14.75
C VAL A 47 8.54 -0.32 -15.69
N ASP A 48 9.70 -0.04 -15.10
CA ASP A 48 10.99 -0.30 -15.71
C ASP A 48 11.43 -1.72 -15.32
N PHE A 49 11.31 -2.66 -16.25
CA PHE A 49 11.67 -4.06 -16.03
C PHE A 49 13.19 -4.28 -15.98
N GLU A 50 13.99 -3.41 -16.59
CA GLU A 50 15.46 -3.51 -16.56
C GLU A 50 16.00 -3.06 -15.21
N ALA A 51 15.53 -1.90 -14.72
CA ALA A 51 15.88 -1.39 -13.39
C ALA A 51 15.10 -2.11 -12.25
N GLN A 52 14.08 -2.90 -12.60
CA GLN A 52 13.13 -3.54 -11.69
C GLN A 52 12.41 -2.53 -10.78
N VAL A 53 12.02 -1.37 -11.33
CA VAL A 53 11.35 -0.30 -10.59
C VAL A 53 9.91 -0.14 -11.06
N ALA A 54 8.97 -0.17 -10.12
CA ALA A 54 7.56 0.14 -10.35
C ALA A 54 7.22 1.52 -9.78
N ARG A 55 6.73 2.42 -10.65
CA ARG A 55 6.14 3.71 -10.31
C ARG A 55 4.64 3.52 -10.19
N ILE A 56 4.12 3.67 -8.98
CA ILE A 56 2.74 3.40 -8.61
C ILE A 56 2.00 4.75 -8.45
N PRO A 57 1.08 5.08 -9.37
CA PRO A 57 0.28 6.29 -9.27
C PRO A 57 -0.58 6.33 -7.99
N ALA A 58 -0.79 7.54 -7.45
CA ALA A 58 -1.55 7.76 -6.21
C ALA A 58 -2.97 7.18 -6.28
N ASP A 59 -3.64 7.28 -7.43
CA ASP A 59 -4.98 6.74 -7.63
C ASP A 59 -5.00 5.21 -7.59
N LEU A 60 -3.98 4.55 -8.14
CA LEU A 60 -3.82 3.10 -8.07
C LEU A 60 -3.61 2.64 -6.62
N ALA A 61 -2.67 3.26 -5.91
CA ALA A 61 -2.39 2.95 -4.52
C ALA A 61 -3.62 3.18 -3.62
N ARG A 62 -4.33 4.30 -3.79
CA ARG A 62 -5.55 4.60 -3.05
C ARG A 62 -6.64 3.56 -3.31
N ARG A 63 -6.93 3.24 -4.58
CA ARG A 63 -7.94 2.21 -4.91
C ARG A 63 -7.59 0.85 -4.30
N ALA A 64 -6.30 0.46 -4.32
CA ALA A 64 -5.87 -0.79 -3.72
C ALA A 64 -6.15 -0.82 -2.20
N VAL A 65 -5.82 0.25 -1.47
CA VAL A 65 -6.09 0.36 -0.03
C VAL A 65 -7.58 0.38 0.27
N GLU A 66 -8.40 1.07 -0.53
CA GLU A 66 -9.86 1.11 -0.37
C GLU A 66 -10.53 -0.26 -0.49
N THR A 67 -9.92 -1.20 -1.23
CA THR A 67 -10.44 -2.58 -1.37
C THR A 67 -10.10 -3.46 -0.17
N ALA A 68 -9.18 -3.04 0.71
CA ALA A 68 -8.77 -3.82 1.86
C ALA A 68 -9.80 -3.73 2.99
N PRO A 69 -10.18 -4.86 3.63
CA PRO A 69 -11.11 -4.84 4.75
C PRO A 69 -10.48 -4.15 5.97
N SER A 70 -11.27 -3.39 6.73
CA SER A 70 -10.82 -2.70 7.94
C SER A 70 -10.47 -3.65 9.09
N SER A 71 -11.01 -4.86 9.08
CA SER A 71 -10.67 -5.96 9.97
C SER A 71 -10.95 -7.30 9.32
N PHE A 72 -10.25 -8.34 9.76
CA PHE A 72 -10.49 -9.73 9.38
C PHE A 72 -10.09 -10.64 10.55
N HIS A 73 -10.62 -11.87 10.57
CA HIS A 73 -10.29 -12.85 11.59
C HIS A 73 -9.11 -13.71 11.16
N LEU A 74 -8.20 -13.95 12.09
CA LEU A 74 -7.19 -14.99 11.95
C LEU A 74 -7.70 -16.26 12.61
N TYR A 75 -7.53 -17.40 11.94
CA TYR A 75 -7.95 -18.71 12.43
C TYR A 75 -6.74 -19.60 12.68
N ASP A 76 -6.82 -20.42 13.73
CA ASP A 76 -5.85 -21.50 13.95
C ASP A 76 -6.12 -22.72 13.03
N ALA A 77 -5.29 -23.75 13.17
CA ALA A 77 -5.42 -24.98 12.39
C ALA A 77 -6.72 -25.76 12.67
N ASP A 78 -7.35 -25.54 13.82
CA ASP A 78 -8.63 -26.14 14.24
C ASP A 78 -9.83 -25.27 13.83
N GLY A 79 -9.60 -24.20 13.07
CA GLY A 79 -10.63 -23.30 12.56
C GLY A 79 -11.24 -22.38 13.61
N GLN A 80 -10.58 -22.18 14.75
CA GLN A 80 -11.03 -21.26 15.79
C GLN A 80 -10.42 -19.87 15.60
N PRO A 81 -11.20 -18.79 15.76
CA PRO A 81 -10.67 -17.43 15.63
C PRO A 81 -9.73 -17.11 16.79
N VAL A 82 -8.53 -16.61 16.47
CA VAL A 82 -7.47 -16.28 17.45
C VAL A 82 -7.23 -14.78 17.59
N VAL A 83 -7.58 -13.98 16.59
CA VAL A 83 -7.53 -12.49 16.60
C VAL A 83 -8.72 -11.93 15.83
#